data_AF-A0A4R6C0G0-F1
#
_entry.id   AF-A0A4R6C0G0-F1
#
_cell.length_a   1.000
_cell.length_b   1.000
_cell.length_c   1.000
_cell.angle_alpha   90.00
_cell.angle_beta   90.00
_cell.angle_gamma   90.00
#
_symmetry.space_group_name_H-M   'P 1'
#
loop_
_entity.id
_entity.type
_entity.pdbx_description
1 polymer ?
#
loop_
_entity_poly.entity_id
_entity_poly.type
_entity_poly.pdbx_seq_one_letter_code
_entity_poly.pdbx_strand_id
1 'polypeptide(L)'
;MIKKIERHPWLFVSAWVIPYIFFGLPAYQSQHAWLKIVVHVALALVFTYFYFSWTVDEAELNEALNKEIEKTGLTKQQLWSYTGLNAYTLTPDDKEGYTFFMDKADKKQLLKKLKAYNH
;
A
#
# COMPACT_ATOMS: atom_id res chain seq x y z
N MET A 1 11.96 2.90 9.95
CA MET A 1 11.37 4.05 9.24
C MET A 1 12.26 4.52 8.10
N ILE A 2 13.50 4.94 8.36
CA ILE A 2 14.46 5.38 7.32
C ILE A 2 14.60 4.36 6.19
N LYS A 3 14.82 3.07 6.51
CA LYS A 3 14.88 1.98 5.52
C LYS A 3 13.63 1.85 4.64
N LYS A 4 12.43 2.14 5.17
CA LYS A 4 11.18 2.10 4.39
C LYS A 4 11.10 3.27 3.40
N ILE A 5 11.62 4.43 3.80
CA ILE A 5 11.69 5.64 2.95
C ILE A 5 12.68 5.42 1.81
N GLU A 6 13.84 4.84 2.09
CA GLU A 6 14.85 4.51 1.06
C GLU A 6 14.32 3.52 0.02
N ARG A 7 13.51 2.54 0.47
CA ARG A 7 12.92 1.52 -0.41
C ARG A 7 11.73 2.03 -1.23
N HIS A 8 10.91 2.91 -0.66
CA HIS A 8 9.72 3.45 -1.32
C HIS A 8 9.66 4.99 -1.25
N PRO A 9 10.63 5.70 -1.86
CA PRO A 9 10.73 7.16 -1.75
C PRO A 9 9.52 7.87 -2.38
N TRP A 10 8.95 7.32 -3.45
CA TRP A 10 7.77 7.88 -4.10
C TRP A 10 6.51 7.85 -3.20
N LEU A 11 6.33 6.78 -2.42
CA LEU A 11 5.22 6.68 -1.46
C LEU A 11 5.39 7.67 -0.31
N PHE A 12 6.63 8.00 0.06
CA PHE A 12 6.90 9.03 1.05
C PHE A 12 6.51 10.42 0.52
N VAL A 13 6.87 10.75 -0.71
CA VAL A 13 6.50 12.03 -1.34
C VAL A 13 4.98 12.18 -1.44
N SER A 14 4.27 11.14 -1.88
CA SER A 14 2.80 11.19 -2.01
C SER A 14 2.08 11.38 -0.66
N ALA A 15 2.63 10.82 0.42
CA ALA A 15 2.11 10.97 1.78
C ALA A 15 2.16 12.41 2.31
N TRP A 16 3.01 13.27 1.74
CA TRP A 16 3.06 14.70 2.06
C TRP A 16 2.11 15.51 1.19
N VAL A 17 1.98 15.18 -0.10
CA VAL A 17 1.15 15.96 -1.05
C VAL A 17 -0.34 15.89 -0.71
N ILE A 18 -0.85 14.71 -0.34
CA ILE A 18 -2.27 14.48 -0.08
C ILE A 18 -2.81 15.38 1.07
N PRO A 19 -2.17 15.44 2.26
CA PRO A 19 -2.60 16.36 3.33
C PRO A 19 -2.71 17.83 2.90
N TYR A 20 -1.75 18.34 2.13
CA TYR A 20 -1.79 19.75 1.71
C TYR A 20 -2.97 20.07 0.79
N ILE A 21 -3.35 19.13 -0.09
CA ILE A 21 -4.52 19.28 -0.97
C ILE A 21 -5.83 19.26 -0.16
N PHE A 22 -5.96 18.33 0.79
CA PHE A 22 -7.20 18.15 1.56
C PHE A 22 -7.42 19.23 2.62
N PHE A 23 -6.35 19.74 3.22
CA PHE A 23 -6.47 20.61 4.39
C PHE A 23 -6.06 22.07 4.14
N GLY A 24 -5.37 22.40 3.03
CA GLY A 24 -4.74 23.71 2.83
C GLY A 24 -5.67 24.91 2.56
N LEU A 25 -6.97 24.67 2.28
CA LEU A 25 -7.84 25.70 1.69
C LEU A 25 -8.59 26.64 2.65
N PRO A 26 -8.88 26.35 3.95
CA PRO A 26 -9.68 27.27 4.77
C PRO A 26 -9.01 27.89 6.02
N ALA A 27 -7.68 28.07 6.06
CA ALA A 27 -7.00 28.51 7.30
C ALA A 27 -6.73 30.02 7.45
N TYR A 28 -6.91 30.86 6.43
CA TYR A 28 -6.23 32.16 6.38
C TYR A 28 -6.93 33.38 7.01
N GLN A 29 -8.19 33.28 7.47
CA GLN A 29 -8.98 34.47 7.87
C GLN A 29 -9.31 34.59 9.38
N SER A 30 -8.57 33.95 10.29
CA SER A 30 -8.94 33.92 11.72
C SER A 30 -7.87 34.52 12.65
N GLN A 31 -8.29 35.21 13.71
CA GLN A 31 -7.41 35.76 14.76
C GLN A 31 -6.49 34.73 15.43
N HIS A 32 -6.84 33.44 15.37
CA HIS A 32 -6.01 32.32 15.86
C HIS A 32 -5.37 31.50 14.73
N ALA A 33 -5.07 32.14 13.59
CA ALA A 33 -4.46 31.46 12.43
C ALA A 33 -3.21 30.65 12.81
N TRP A 34 -2.34 31.17 13.68
CA TRP A 34 -1.14 30.47 14.12
C TRP A 34 -1.44 29.15 14.85
N LEU A 35 -2.44 29.12 15.74
CA LEU A 35 -2.81 27.91 16.47
C LEU A 35 -3.42 26.88 15.52
N LYS A 36 -4.24 27.32 14.56
CA LYS A 36 -4.78 26.46 13.51
C LYS A 36 -3.67 25.86 12.65
N ILE A 37 -2.66 26.65 12.29
CA ILE A 37 -1.48 26.18 11.54
C ILE A 37 -0.71 25.12 12.35
N VAL A 38 -0.48 25.34 13.65
CA VAL A 38 0.24 24.37 14.50
C VAL A 38 -0.52 23.05 14.62
N VAL A 39 -1.81 23.10 14.93
CA VAL A 39 -2.66 21.90 15.01
C VAL A 39 -2.69 21.17 13.66
N HIS A 40 -2.76 21.92 12.57
CA HIS A 40 -2.76 21.37 11.23
C HIS A 40 -1.46 20.66 10.88
N VAL A 41 -0.30 21.27 11.14
CA VAL A 41 1.01 20.65 10.91
C VAL A 41 1.15 19.38 11.75
N ALA A 42 0.70 19.39 13.01
CA ALA A 42 0.71 18.21 13.86
C ALA A 42 -0.16 17.08 13.31
N LEU A 43 -1.39 17.38 12.88
CA LEU A 43 -2.29 16.40 12.25
C LEU A 43 -1.74 15.88 10.92
N ALA A 44 -1.15 16.75 10.10
CA ALA A 44 -0.52 16.36 8.85
C ALA A 44 0.64 15.38 9.08
N LEU A 45 1.52 15.65 10.06
CA LEU A 45 2.62 14.75 10.42
C LEU A 45 2.12 13.37 10.84
N VAL A 46 1.10 13.32 11.70
CA VAL A 46 0.50 12.06 12.17
C VAL A 46 -0.14 11.30 11.00
N PHE A 47 -0.94 11.99 10.19
CA PHE A 47 -1.57 11.39 9.01
C PHE A 47 -0.53 10.85 8.02
N THR A 48 0.48 11.65 7.69
CA THR A 48 1.58 11.26 6.77
C THR A 48 2.29 10.02 7.28
N TYR A 49 2.58 9.93 8.59
CA TYR A 49 3.20 8.74 9.18
C TYR A 49 2.34 7.49 8.98
N PHE A 50 1.05 7.56 9.34
CA PHE A 50 0.15 6.40 9.26
C PHE A 50 -0.14 6.00 7.82
N TYR A 51 -0.43 6.97 6.96
CA TYR A 51 -0.66 6.75 5.54
C TYR A 51 0.56 6.12 4.88
N PHE A 52 1.75 6.71 5.05
CA PHE A 52 2.99 6.16 4.50
C PHE A 52 3.26 4.74 5.00
N SER A 53 3.13 4.49 6.30
CA SER A 53 3.36 3.15 6.85
C SER A 53 2.37 2.13 6.31
N TRP A 54 1.10 2.50 6.14
CA TRP A 54 0.09 1.64 5.54
C TRP A 54 0.46 1.31 4.09
N THR A 55 0.73 2.32 3.26
CA THR A 55 0.97 2.13 1.84
C THR A 55 2.25 1.31 1.59
N VAL A 56 3.30 1.53 2.38
CA VAL A 56 4.52 0.71 2.30
C VAL A 56 4.26 -0.74 2.68
N ASP A 57 3.54 -0.99 3.78
CA ASP A 57 3.21 -2.37 4.18
C ASP A 57 2.41 -3.10 3.09
N GLU A 58 1.54 -2.38 2.38
CA GLU A 58 0.75 -2.94 1.30
C GLU A 58 1.61 -3.23 0.06
N ALA A 59 2.51 -2.32 -0.31
CA ALA A 59 3.47 -2.54 -1.40
C ALA A 59 4.38 -3.74 -1.11
N GLU A 60 4.97 -3.82 0.08
CA GLU A 60 5.84 -4.94 0.47
C GLU A 60 5.10 -6.28 0.49
N LEU A 61 3.81 -6.29 0.87
CA LEU A 61 2.99 -7.49 0.83
C LEU A 61 2.66 -7.94 -0.60
N ASN A 62 2.36 -7.00 -1.49
CA ASN A 62 2.14 -7.28 -2.91
C ASN A 62 3.42 -7.83 -3.57
N GLU A 63 4.59 -7.22 -3.30
CA GLU A 63 5.89 -7.71 -3.77
C GLU A 63 6.16 -9.14 -3.28
N ALA A 64 5.90 -9.42 -2.01
CA ALA A 64 6.09 -10.76 -1.45
C ALA A 64 5.16 -11.79 -2.09
N LEU A 65 3.91 -11.42 -2.37
CA LEU A 65 2.97 -12.29 -3.09
C LEU A 65 3.43 -12.57 -4.51
N ASN A 66 3.79 -11.54 -5.27
CA ASN A 66 4.25 -11.70 -6.65
C ASN A 66 5.50 -12.58 -6.73
N LYS A 67 6.45 -12.41 -5.80
CA LYS A 67 7.63 -13.26 -5.71
C LYS A 67 7.29 -14.73 -5.41
N GLU A 68 6.32 -14.99 -4.53
CA GLU A 68 5.91 -16.37 -4.24
C GLU A 68 5.13 -16.99 -5.40
N ILE A 69 4.27 -16.23 -6.09
CA ILE A 69 3.58 -16.68 -7.30
C ILE A 69 4.60 -17.03 -8.40
N GLU A 70 5.58 -16.18 -8.64
CA GLU A 70 6.63 -16.44 -9.63
C GLU A 70 7.37 -17.75 -9.35
N LYS A 71 7.72 -18.00 -8.08
CA LYS A 71 8.34 -19.27 -7.65
C LYS A 71 7.47 -20.50 -7.89
N THR A 72 6.15 -20.37 -7.83
CA THR A 72 5.26 -21.52 -8.06
C THR A 72 5.34 -22.02 -9.51
N GLY A 73 5.73 -21.17 -10.47
CA GLY A 73 5.70 -21.51 -11.91
C GLY A 73 4.29 -21.76 -12.45
N LEU A 74 3.24 -21.46 -11.69
CA LEU A 74 1.86 -21.69 -12.09
C LEU A 74 1.44 -20.72 -13.19
N THR A 75 0.73 -21.25 -14.20
CA THR A 75 0.01 -20.40 -15.14
C THR A 75 -1.12 -19.67 -14.42
N LYS A 76 -1.55 -18.52 -14.96
CA LYS A 76 -2.67 -17.72 -14.45
C LYS A 76 -3.93 -18.56 -14.14
N GLN A 77 -4.30 -19.48 -15.03
CA GLN A 77 -5.47 -20.35 -14.85
C GLN A 77 -5.28 -21.34 -13.69
N GLN A 78 -4.10 -21.94 -13.58
CA GLN A 78 -3.78 -22.85 -12.48
C GLN A 78 -3.72 -22.12 -11.14
N LEU A 79 -3.19 -20.89 -11.12
CA LEU A 79 -3.15 -20.05 -9.94
C LEU A 79 -4.56 -19.72 -9.44
N TRP A 80 -5.47 -19.32 -10.34
CA TRP A 80 -6.88 -19.09 -9.97
C TRP A 80 -7.56 -20.37 -9.48
N SER A 81 -7.32 -21.51 -10.13
CA SER A 81 -7.86 -22.79 -9.69
C SER A 81 -7.35 -23.20 -8.31
N TYR A 82 -6.06 -23.00 -8.02
CA TYR A 82 -5.44 -23.34 -6.73
C TYR A 82 -5.90 -22.40 -5.60
N THR A 83 -5.99 -21.10 -5.90
CA THR A 83 -6.30 -20.09 -4.89
C THR A 83 -7.80 -19.92 -4.67
N GLY A 84 -8.63 -20.33 -5.63
CA GLY A 84 -10.07 -20.07 -5.67
C GLY A 84 -10.41 -18.61 -6.02
N LEU A 85 -9.41 -17.81 -6.43
CA LEU A 85 -9.56 -16.40 -6.76
C LEU A 85 -9.89 -16.21 -8.24
N ASN A 86 -10.51 -15.08 -8.57
CA ASN A 86 -10.89 -14.75 -9.93
C ASN A 86 -10.08 -13.57 -10.49
N ALA A 87 -10.34 -13.23 -11.76
CA ALA A 87 -9.67 -12.14 -12.48
C ALA A 87 -9.91 -10.74 -11.92
N TYR A 88 -10.95 -10.56 -11.09
CA TYR A 88 -11.25 -9.27 -10.48
C TYR A 88 -10.49 -9.09 -9.17
N THR A 89 -10.21 -10.19 -8.46
CA THR A 89 -9.44 -10.17 -7.21
C THR A 89 -7.94 -10.26 -7.46
N LEU A 90 -7.53 -10.95 -8.53
CA LEU A 90 -6.15 -11.14 -8.94
C LEU A 90 -6.01 -10.87 -10.45
N THR A 91 -5.53 -9.68 -10.77
CA THR A 91 -5.39 -9.21 -12.15
C THR A 91 -3.91 -9.24 -12.54
N PRO A 92 -3.52 -9.84 -13.67
CA PRO A 92 -2.15 -9.73 -14.15
C PRO A 92 -1.80 -8.27 -14.45
N ASP A 93 -0.60 -7.87 -14.07
CA ASP A 93 0.02 -6.60 -14.41
C ASP A 93 1.24 -6.89 -15.29
N ASP A 94 1.28 -6.27 -16.47
CA ASP A 94 2.32 -6.52 -17.47
C ASP A 94 3.73 -6.15 -16.98
N LYS A 95 3.85 -5.34 -15.92
CA LYS A 95 5.13 -4.87 -15.36
C LYS A 95 5.42 -5.43 -13.98
N GLU A 96 4.39 -5.60 -13.15
CA GLU A 96 4.55 -5.95 -11.72
C GLU A 96 4.11 -7.39 -11.38
N GLY A 97 3.66 -8.17 -12.36
CA GLY A 97 3.22 -9.55 -12.19
C GLY A 97 1.72 -9.64 -11.96
N TYR A 98 1.26 -9.46 -10.72
CA TYR A 98 -0.17 -9.42 -10.39
C TYR A 98 -0.51 -8.26 -9.46
N THR A 99 -1.69 -7.67 -9.69
CA THR A 99 -2.36 -6.69 -8.86
C THR A 99 -3.44 -7.37 -8.04
N PHE A 100 -3.44 -7.10 -6.73
CA PHE A 100 -4.30 -7.75 -5.74
C PHE A 100 -5.39 -6.80 -5.24
N PHE A 101 -6.62 -7.02 -5.69
CA PHE A 101 -7.82 -6.30 -5.25
C PHE A 101 -8.55 -7.07 -4.15
N MET A 102 -7.87 -7.24 -3.02
CA MET A 102 -8.40 -7.90 -1.82
C MET A 102 -7.87 -7.21 -0.57
N ASP A 103 -8.46 -7.50 0.59
CA ASP A 103 -8.03 -6.88 1.84
C ASP A 103 -6.64 -7.41 2.31
N LYS A 104 -6.04 -6.71 3.27
CA LYS A 104 -4.72 -7.10 3.81
C LYS A 104 -4.74 -8.46 4.51
N ALA A 105 -5.89 -8.91 5.03
CA ALA A 105 -6.00 -10.18 5.74
C ALA A 105 -5.97 -11.35 4.73
N ASP A 106 -6.74 -11.25 3.67
CA ASP A 106 -6.81 -12.18 2.55
C ASP A 106 -5.47 -12.27 1.83
N LYS A 107 -4.80 -11.13 1.58
CA LYS A 107 -3.42 -11.10 1.05
C LYS A 107 -2.46 -11.93 1.91
N LYS A 108 -2.54 -11.80 3.24
CA LYS A 108 -1.70 -12.59 4.17
C LYS A 108 -2.05 -14.08 4.16
N GLN A 109 -3.34 -14.43 4.07
CA GLN A 109 -3.76 -15.82 3.96
C GLN A 109 -3.29 -16.44 2.64
N LEU A 110 -3.42 -15.71 1.53
CA LEU A 110 -2.93 -16.11 0.23
C LEU A 110 -1.41 -16.34 0.25
N LEU A 111 -0.65 -15.42 0.86
CA LEU A 111 0.80 -15.55 1.00
C LEU A 111 1.17 -16.83 1.76
N LYS A 112 0.41 -17.16 2.82
CA LYS A 112 0.61 -18.41 3.57
C LYS A 112 0.33 -19.64 2.71
N LYS A 113 -0.75 -19.64 1.91
CA LYS A 113 -1.09 -20.73 0.98
C LYS A 113 -0.04 -20.93 -0.12
N LEU A 114 0.49 -19.85 -0.68
CA LEU A 114 1.53 -19.90 -1.72
C LEU A 114 2.86 -20.39 -1.16
N LYS A 115 3.25 -19.93 0.04
CA LYS A 115 4.45 -20.46 0.72
C LYS A 115 4.34 -21.95 1.01
N ALA A 116 3.16 -22.44 1.36
CA ALA A 116 2.92 -23.87 1.58
C ALA A 116 2.95 -24.70 0.28
N TYR A 117 2.76 -24.08 -0.88
CA TYR A 117 2.88 -24.76 -2.18
C TYR A 117 4.36 -24.93 -2.59
N ASN A 118 5.20 -23.95 -2.28
CA ASN A 118 6.62 -23.93 -2.64
C ASN A 118 7.52 -24.75 -1.70
N HIS A 119 6.94 -25.47 -0.72
CA HIS A 119 7.65 -26.12 0.39
C HIS A 119 7.25 -27.57 0.52
#